data_AF-A0A7Y3JHB3-F1
#
_entry.id   AF-A0A7Y3JHB3-F1
#
_cell.length_a   1.000
_cell.length_b   1.000
_cell.length_c   1.000
_cell.angle_alpha   90.00
_cell.angle_beta   90.00
_cell.angle_gamma   90.00
#
_symmetry.space_group_name_H-M   'P 1'
#
loop_
_entity.id
_entity.type
_entity.pdbx_description
1 polymer ?
#
loop_
_entity_poly.entity_id
_entity_poly.type
_entity_poly.pdbx_seq_one_letter_code
_entity_poly.pdbx_strand_id
1 'polypeptide(L)'
;MSSSTSAKNNGPLVITLVLVILIGLSIAVYFAFFAKAQPHPAAVKPVVVTSAPAPVTPAAEPAPAGPRLLGIHRVIPRDTLWWISDKWYKDPVLWPSIYEINLNQIHDPDLIFPGQKLEIPALIGSKDHLSQDDYSLLAKGYLEAYRVYQSHGKKDAKDYKAAADRYKSKAGQ
;
A
#
# COMPACT_ATOMS: atom_id res chain seq x y z
N MET A 1 -42.26 -56.04 -33.44
CA MET A 1 -41.36 -55.33 -34.38
C MET A 1 -40.90 -54.06 -33.68
N SER A 2 -39.70 -54.09 -33.11
CA SER A 2 -39.14 -52.98 -32.31
C SER A 2 -38.22 -52.14 -33.18
N SER A 3 -38.46 -50.84 -33.27
CA SER A 3 -37.53 -49.89 -33.89
C SER A 3 -36.90 -49.04 -32.78
N SER A 4 -35.73 -49.47 -32.30
CA SER A 4 -34.86 -48.67 -31.44
C SER A 4 -34.26 -47.51 -32.25
N THR A 5 -34.61 -46.28 -31.90
CA THR A 5 -33.89 -45.09 -32.37
C THR A 5 -32.66 -44.89 -31.49
N SER A 6 -31.47 -45.08 -32.08
CA SER A 6 -30.17 -44.85 -31.44
C SER A 6 -29.92 -43.34 -31.32
N ALA A 7 -30.05 -42.79 -30.10
CA ALA A 7 -29.63 -41.44 -29.79
C ALA A 7 -28.10 -41.41 -29.64
N LYS A 8 -27.41 -40.77 -30.59
CA LYS A 8 -25.95 -40.56 -30.55
C LYS A 8 -25.59 -39.69 -29.34
N ASN A 9 -24.89 -40.31 -28.42
CA ASN A 9 -24.42 -39.83 -27.13
C ASN A 9 -23.23 -38.87 -27.31
N ASN A 10 -23.53 -37.62 -27.64
CA ASN A 10 -22.56 -36.52 -27.75
C ASN A 10 -22.20 -35.88 -26.37
N GLY A 11 -22.60 -36.53 -25.27
CA GLY A 11 -22.56 -36.00 -23.90
C GLY A 11 -21.21 -35.46 -23.44
N PRO A 12 -20.10 -36.22 -23.47
CA PRO A 12 -18.86 -35.76 -22.84
C PRO A 12 -18.19 -34.59 -23.59
N LEU A 13 -18.15 -34.63 -24.93
CA LEU A 13 -17.49 -33.60 -25.74
C LEU A 13 -18.24 -32.26 -25.73
N VAL A 14 -19.58 -32.28 -25.75
CA VAL A 14 -20.39 -31.05 -25.70
C VAL A 14 -20.31 -30.40 -24.32
N ILE A 15 -20.30 -31.19 -23.24
CA ILE A 15 -20.17 -30.68 -21.87
C ILE A 15 -18.79 -30.05 -21.64
N THR A 16 -17.71 -30.67 -22.12
CA THR A 16 -16.35 -30.09 -22.03
C THR A 16 -16.25 -28.78 -22.80
N LEU A 17 -16.83 -28.70 -24.00
CA LEU A 17 -16.82 -27.48 -24.81
C LEU A 17 -17.59 -26.33 -24.12
N VAL A 18 -18.76 -26.62 -23.53
CA VAL A 18 -19.56 -25.63 -22.78
C VAL A 18 -18.80 -25.13 -21.53
N LEU A 19 -18.13 -26.01 -20.78
CA LEU A 19 -17.33 -25.60 -19.61
C LEU A 19 -16.15 -24.71 -20.00
N VAL A 20 -15.42 -25.02 -21.08
CA VAL A 20 -14.31 -24.19 -21.55
C VAL A 20 -14.80 -22.81 -22.01
N ILE A 21 -15.96 -22.75 -22.68
CA ILE A 21 -16.57 -21.48 -23.10
C ILE A 21 -17.02 -20.66 -21.88
N LEU A 22 -17.63 -21.28 -20.87
CA LEU A 22 -18.06 -20.59 -19.65
C LEU A 22 -16.88 -20.09 -18.80
N ILE A 23 -15.79 -20.85 -18.71
CA ILE A 23 -14.56 -20.43 -18.02
C ILE A 23 -13.90 -19.28 -18.80
N GLY A 24 -13.81 -19.38 -20.13
CA GLY A 24 -13.27 -18.32 -20.99
C GLY A 24 -14.07 -17.02 -20.92
N LEU A 25 -15.41 -17.11 -20.91
CA LEU A 25 -16.30 -15.95 -20.74
C LEU A 25 -16.20 -15.34 -19.34
N SER A 26 -16.00 -16.15 -18.30
CA SER A 26 -15.83 -15.65 -16.92
C SER A 26 -14.51 -14.89 -16.73
N ILE A 27 -13.42 -15.35 -17.36
CA ILE A 27 -12.13 -14.65 -17.33
C ILE A 27 -12.22 -13.32 -18.10
N ALA A 28 -12.85 -13.29 -19.27
CA ALA A 28 -13.01 -12.07 -20.06
C ALA A 28 -13.86 -11.01 -19.34
N VAL A 29 -14.93 -11.42 -18.64
CA VAL A 29 -15.76 -10.51 -17.83
C VAL A 29 -15.01 -10.03 -16.59
N TYR A 30 -14.21 -10.88 -15.94
CA TYR A 30 -13.34 -10.48 -14.81
C TYR A 30 -12.31 -9.41 -15.22
N PHE A 31 -11.64 -9.58 -16.36
CA PHE A 31 -10.71 -8.56 -16.89
C PHE A 31 -11.43 -7.27 -17.32
N ALA A 32 -12.63 -7.35 -17.89
CA ALA A 32 -13.40 -6.18 -18.32
C ALA A 32 -13.95 -5.35 -17.14
N PHE A 33 -14.26 -5.97 -16.00
CA PHE A 33 -14.73 -5.26 -14.80
C PHE A 33 -13.57 -4.68 -13.95
N PHE A 34 -12.39 -5.29 -13.96
CA PHE A 34 -11.22 -4.76 -13.22
C PHE A 34 -10.33 -3.80 -14.03
N ALA A 35 -10.45 -3.75 -15.36
CA ALA A 35 -9.71 -2.81 -16.20
C ALA A 35 -10.29 -1.38 -16.20
N LYS A 36 -11.45 -1.14 -15.59
CA LYS A 36 -12.21 0.12 -15.79
C LYS A 36 -12.34 1.05 -14.58
N ALA A 37 -11.55 0.85 -13.53
CA ALA A 37 -11.51 1.80 -12.41
C ALA A 37 -10.12 1.94 -11.77
N GLN A 38 -9.16 2.47 -12.52
CA GLN A 38 -8.16 3.35 -11.93
C GLN A 38 -8.47 4.78 -12.37
N PRO A 39 -9.06 5.64 -11.52
CA PRO A 39 -8.77 7.05 -11.64
C PRO A 39 -7.27 7.22 -11.36
N HIS A 40 -6.47 7.21 -12.42
CA HIS A 40 -5.15 7.83 -12.38
C HIS A 40 -5.44 9.30 -12.04
N PRO A 41 -4.95 9.85 -10.92
CA PRO A 41 -5.02 11.29 -10.73
C PRO A 41 -4.37 11.93 -11.95
N ALA A 42 -5.17 12.72 -12.65
CA ALA A 42 -4.81 13.41 -13.88
C ALA A 42 -3.46 14.09 -13.71
N ALA A 43 -2.66 14.04 -14.78
CA ALA A 43 -1.40 14.76 -14.91
C ALA A 43 -1.48 16.15 -14.25
N VAL A 44 -0.82 16.29 -13.11
CA VAL A 44 -0.58 17.62 -12.53
C VAL A 44 0.37 18.30 -13.50
N LYS A 45 -0.14 19.31 -14.21
CA LYS A 45 0.62 20.17 -15.11
C LYS A 45 1.89 20.64 -14.39
N PRO A 46 3.06 20.74 -15.05
CA PRO A 46 4.23 21.31 -14.40
C PRO A 46 3.91 22.75 -14.02
N VAL A 47 3.80 23.02 -12.72
CA VAL A 47 3.81 24.38 -12.20
C VAL A 47 5.20 24.92 -12.51
N VAL A 48 5.29 25.77 -13.51
CA VAL A 48 6.46 26.62 -13.75
C VAL A 48 6.53 27.56 -12.55
N VAL A 49 7.35 27.23 -11.57
CA VAL A 49 7.71 28.17 -10.50
C VAL A 49 8.70 29.15 -11.10
N THR A 50 8.18 30.25 -11.65
CA THR A 50 8.98 31.47 -11.83
C THR A 50 9.28 32.01 -10.43
N SER A 51 10.45 31.67 -9.89
CA SER A 51 10.98 32.24 -8.66
C SER A 51 11.42 33.69 -8.92
N ALA A 52 10.60 34.67 -8.54
CA ALA A 52 11.08 36.02 -8.26
C ALA A 52 11.50 36.07 -6.77
N PRO A 53 12.73 36.48 -6.43
CA PRO A 53 13.14 36.55 -5.03
C PRO A 53 12.58 37.84 -4.41
N ALA A 54 11.56 37.70 -3.55
CA ALA A 54 11.18 38.75 -2.61
C ALA A 54 12.04 38.63 -1.33
N PRO A 55 12.47 39.75 -0.73
CA PRO A 55 13.50 39.77 0.31
C PRO A 55 13.03 39.13 1.61
N VAL A 56 13.95 38.42 2.26
CA VAL A 56 13.71 37.68 3.50
C VAL A 56 13.39 38.66 4.64
N THR A 57 12.26 38.45 5.30
CA THR A 57 11.99 38.98 6.66
C THR A 57 12.06 37.78 7.61
N PRO A 58 12.85 37.83 8.71
CA PRO A 58 13.01 36.69 9.61
C PRO A 58 11.84 36.57 10.60
N ALA A 59 11.57 35.33 11.02
CA ALA A 59 10.65 34.90 12.09
C ALA A 59 9.16 34.81 11.72
N ALA A 60 8.84 33.83 10.87
CA ALA A 60 7.63 33.03 11.06
C ALA A 60 8.06 31.72 11.76
N GLU A 61 7.48 31.45 12.92
CA GLU A 61 7.54 30.14 13.60
C GLU A 61 7.15 29.05 12.59
N PRO A 62 7.96 28.00 12.38
CA PRO A 62 7.64 27.01 11.37
C PRO A 62 6.36 26.28 11.81
N ALA A 63 5.30 26.43 11.03
CA ALA A 63 4.18 25.48 11.04
C ALA A 63 4.76 24.06 11.07
N PRO A 64 4.13 23.10 11.76
CA PRO A 64 4.61 21.72 11.75
C PRO A 64 4.56 21.24 10.29
N ALA A 65 5.69 21.35 9.60
CA ALA A 65 5.86 20.79 8.30
C ALA A 65 5.64 19.30 8.51
N GLY A 66 4.65 18.73 7.83
CA GLY A 66 4.47 17.28 7.81
C GLY A 66 5.78 16.57 7.49
N PRO A 67 5.85 15.24 7.67
CA PRO A 67 7.10 14.50 7.50
C PRO A 67 7.78 14.89 6.19
N ARG A 68 9.05 15.32 6.26
CA ARG A 68 9.86 15.53 5.06
C ARG A 68 9.92 14.21 4.28
N LEU A 69 10.10 14.24 2.96
CA LEU A 69 10.20 13.02 2.16
C LEU A 69 11.67 12.77 1.73
N LEU A 70 12.15 11.53 1.81
CA LEU A 70 13.41 11.11 1.18
C LEU A 70 13.25 10.87 -0.32
N GLY A 71 12.04 10.52 -0.75
CA GLY A 71 11.76 10.25 -2.15
C GLY A 71 10.46 9.46 -2.34
N ILE A 72 10.35 8.89 -3.53
CA ILE A 72 9.23 8.06 -3.95
C ILE A 72 9.78 6.70 -4.39
N HIS A 73 9.23 5.62 -3.82
CA HIS A 73 9.52 4.25 -4.25
C HIS A 73 8.43 3.76 -5.21
N ARG A 74 8.82 3.32 -6.41
CA ARG A 74 7.93 2.57 -7.30
C ARG A 74 7.97 1.10 -6.91
N VAL A 75 6.85 0.58 -6.42
CA VAL A 75 6.71 -0.82 -6.00
C VAL A 75 6.98 -1.74 -7.20
N ILE A 76 7.81 -2.76 -6.99
CA ILE A 76 8.11 -3.82 -7.98
C ILE A 76 7.55 -5.17 -7.52
N PRO A 77 7.46 -6.19 -8.40
CA PRO A 77 7.00 -7.51 -8.00
C PRO A 77 7.79 -8.09 -6.83
N ARG A 78 7.05 -8.59 -5.82
CA ARG A 78 7.54 -9.15 -4.55
C ARG A 78 8.06 -8.15 -3.51
N ASP A 79 7.89 -6.85 -3.74
CA ASP A 79 8.10 -5.88 -2.67
C ASP A 79 7.11 -6.11 -1.52
N THR A 80 7.59 -5.86 -0.31
CA THR A 80 6.77 -5.71 0.90
C THR A 80 7.16 -4.39 1.56
N LEU A 81 6.29 -3.80 2.40
CA LEU A 81 6.65 -2.60 3.15
C LEU A 81 7.92 -2.81 4.00
N TRP A 82 8.07 -4.02 4.57
CA TRP A 82 9.28 -4.46 5.28
C TRP A 82 10.54 -4.36 4.41
N TRP A 83 10.51 -4.91 3.20
CA TRP A 83 11.66 -4.89 2.30
C TRP A 83 11.95 -3.49 1.76
N ILE A 84 10.92 -2.69 1.48
CA ILE A 84 11.09 -1.29 1.08
C ILE A 84 11.76 -0.51 2.21
N SER A 85 11.31 -0.70 3.45
CA SER A 85 11.93 -0.09 4.63
C SER A 85 13.41 -0.48 4.77
N ASP A 86 13.74 -1.76 4.63
CA ASP A 86 15.13 -2.22 4.65
C ASP A 86 15.97 -1.55 3.54
N LYS A 87 15.42 -1.43 2.33
CA LYS A 87 16.10 -0.81 1.20
C LYS A 87 16.46 0.65 1.48
N TRP A 88 15.49 1.43 1.96
CA TRP A 88 15.60 2.89 2.13
C TRP A 88 16.28 3.29 3.44
N TYR A 89 15.95 2.62 4.55
CA TYR A 89 16.42 2.99 5.88
C TYR A 89 17.52 2.07 6.42
N LYS A 90 17.78 0.92 5.79
CA LYS A 90 18.62 -0.16 6.37
C LYS A 90 18.07 -0.67 7.70
N ASP A 91 16.77 -0.49 7.91
CA ASP A 91 16.05 -0.99 9.05
C ASP A 91 14.63 -1.35 8.61
N PRO A 92 14.31 -2.65 8.55
CA PRO A 92 12.98 -3.05 8.13
C PRO A 92 11.88 -2.73 9.16
N VAL A 93 12.18 -2.53 10.45
CA VAL A 93 11.15 -2.28 11.48
C VAL A 93 10.51 -0.90 11.35
N LEU A 94 11.06 -0.05 10.50
CA LEU A 94 10.58 1.30 10.23
C LEU A 94 9.48 1.35 9.16
N TRP A 95 9.10 0.21 8.60
CA TRP A 95 8.08 0.12 7.56
C TRP A 95 6.74 0.81 7.91
N PRO A 96 6.28 0.89 9.18
CA PRO A 96 5.02 1.55 9.49
C PRO A 96 5.05 3.05 9.23
N SER A 97 6.23 3.67 9.19
CA SER A 97 6.37 5.07 8.76
C SER A 97 5.94 5.25 7.30
N ILE A 98 6.31 4.30 6.43
CA ILE A 98 5.88 4.28 5.03
C ILE A 98 4.37 4.07 4.96
N TYR A 99 3.83 3.14 5.75
CA TYR A 99 2.39 2.87 5.76
C TYR A 99 1.58 4.10 6.17
N GLU A 100 1.94 4.76 7.28
CA GLU A 100 1.24 5.92 7.84
C GLU A 100 1.07 7.06 6.83
N ILE A 101 2.11 7.39 6.06
CA ILE A 101 2.02 8.51 5.12
C ILE A 101 1.27 8.14 3.83
N ASN A 102 1.09 6.85 3.55
CA ASN A 102 0.46 6.34 2.34
C ASN A 102 -0.93 5.71 2.61
N LEU A 103 -1.56 5.97 3.75
CA LEU A 103 -2.88 5.43 4.13
C LEU A 103 -4.00 5.76 3.11
N ASN A 104 -3.83 6.83 2.33
CA ASN A 104 -4.74 7.21 1.25
C ASN A 104 -4.75 6.21 0.07
N GLN A 105 -3.71 5.39 -0.08
CA GLN A 105 -3.56 4.43 -1.16
C GLN A 105 -3.25 2.99 -0.71
N ILE A 106 -2.87 2.78 0.57
CA ILE A 106 -2.65 1.47 1.17
C ILE A 106 -3.71 1.24 2.25
N HIS A 107 -4.69 0.38 1.97
CA HIS A 107 -5.74 0.02 2.93
C HIS A 107 -5.36 -1.15 3.85
N ASP A 108 -4.49 -2.03 3.36
CA ASP A 108 -3.92 -3.13 4.11
C ASP A 108 -2.40 -3.10 3.91
N PRO A 109 -1.58 -3.05 4.98
CA PRO A 109 -0.12 -3.08 4.89
C PRO A 109 0.46 -4.25 4.08
N ASP A 110 -0.25 -5.39 4.04
CA ASP A 110 0.18 -6.58 3.31
C ASP A 110 -0.18 -6.53 1.82
N LEU A 111 -1.01 -5.56 1.40
CA LEU A 111 -1.53 -5.43 0.04
C LEU A 111 -0.99 -4.19 -0.66
N ILE A 112 0.28 -4.27 -1.06
CA ILE A 112 0.88 -3.34 -2.03
C ILE A 112 1.01 -4.00 -3.40
N PHE A 113 0.89 -3.20 -4.46
CA PHE A 113 0.82 -3.67 -5.83
C PHE A 113 1.92 -3.08 -6.71
N PRO A 114 2.51 -3.86 -7.62
CA PRO A 114 3.50 -3.37 -8.56
C PRO A 114 3.02 -2.13 -9.32
N GLY A 115 3.89 -1.12 -9.40
CA GLY A 115 3.64 0.14 -10.06
C GLY A 115 3.05 1.24 -9.19
N GLN A 116 2.59 0.95 -7.96
CA GLN A 116 2.27 1.97 -6.96
C GLN A 116 3.49 2.85 -6.68
N LYS A 117 3.26 4.14 -6.44
CA LYS A 117 4.28 5.11 -6.04
C LYS A 117 4.07 5.45 -4.57
N LEU A 118 4.91 4.91 -3.71
CA LEU A 118 4.84 5.15 -2.28
C LEU A 118 5.78 6.29 -1.90
N GLU A 119 5.25 7.25 -1.16
CA GLU A 119 6.07 8.28 -0.53
C GLU A 119 6.93 7.62 0.56
N ILE A 120 8.19 8.04 0.67
CA ILE A 120 9.14 7.54 1.66
C ILE A 120 9.49 8.68 2.62
N PRO A 121 9.05 8.65 3.90
CA PRO A 121 9.34 9.72 4.84
C PRO A 121 10.84 9.80 5.16
N ALA A 122 11.33 11.01 5.36
CA ALA A 122 12.65 11.34 5.88
C ALA A 122 12.59 11.26 7.39
N LEU A 123 13.06 10.12 7.89
CA LEU A 123 13.29 9.92 9.30
C LEU A 123 14.56 10.70 9.64
N ILE A 124 14.39 11.74 10.47
CA ILE A 124 15.45 12.71 10.77
C ILE A 124 16.49 12.07 11.69
N GLY A 125 16.11 11.03 12.42
CA GLY A 125 17.04 10.24 13.19
C GLY A 125 17.91 9.29 12.39
N SER A 126 19.16 9.11 12.82
CA SER A 126 19.92 7.92 12.47
C SER A 126 19.19 6.69 13.01
N LYS A 127 19.46 5.49 12.47
CA LYS A 127 18.94 4.22 13.01
C LYS A 127 19.03 4.11 14.54
N ASP A 128 20.04 4.78 15.11
CA ASP A 128 20.35 4.77 16.54
C ASP A 128 19.59 5.84 17.32
N HIS A 129 19.15 6.93 16.68
CA HIS A 129 18.55 8.10 17.33
C HIS A 129 17.41 8.72 16.50
N LEU A 130 16.25 8.05 16.46
CA LEU A 130 14.99 8.60 15.95
C LEU A 130 14.57 9.87 16.71
N SER A 131 14.03 10.86 15.98
CA SER A 131 13.47 12.08 16.58
C SER A 131 12.09 11.82 17.20
N GLN A 132 11.59 12.80 17.97
CA GLN A 132 10.26 12.73 18.58
C GLN A 132 9.14 12.56 17.55
N ASP A 133 9.26 13.27 16.43
CA ASP A 133 8.32 13.20 15.32
C ASP A 133 8.39 11.84 14.63
N ASP A 134 9.59 11.28 14.49
CA ASP A 134 9.77 9.93 13.91
C ASP A 134 9.13 8.86 14.81
N TYR A 135 9.29 8.97 16.13
CA TYR A 135 8.63 8.08 17.08
C TYR A 135 7.11 8.23 17.04
N SER A 136 6.61 9.46 16.94
CA SER A 136 5.18 9.73 16.78
C SER A 136 4.63 9.12 15.50
N LEU A 137 5.37 9.24 14.38
CA LEU A 137 4.99 8.68 13.09
C LEU A 137 4.94 7.15 13.14
N LEU A 138 5.96 6.50 13.71
CA LEU A 138 6.00 5.05 13.88
C LEU A 138 4.88 4.56 14.80
N ALA A 139 4.61 5.27 15.90
CA ALA A 139 3.53 4.92 16.81
C ALA A 139 2.17 4.91 16.09
N LYS A 140 1.90 5.91 15.25
CA LYS A 140 0.68 5.96 14.43
C LYS A 140 0.63 4.83 13.41
N GLY A 141 1.70 4.63 12.63
CA GLY A 141 1.75 3.56 11.64
C GLY A 141 1.54 2.16 12.23
N TYR A 142 2.19 1.86 13.36
CA TYR A 142 1.97 0.59 14.08
C TYR A 142 0.54 0.45 14.60
N LEU A 143 -0.07 1.56 15.05
CA LEU A 143 -1.44 1.56 15.53
C LEU A 143 -2.44 1.32 14.39
N GLU A 144 -2.24 1.92 13.22
CA GLU A 144 -3.08 1.65 12.06
C GLU A 144 -2.92 0.21 11.55
N ALA A 145 -1.69 -0.30 11.52
CA ALA A 145 -1.43 -1.70 11.18
C ALA A 145 -2.13 -2.65 12.16
N TYR A 146 -2.09 -2.35 13.46
CA TYR A 146 -2.82 -3.11 14.47
C TYR A 146 -4.32 -3.18 14.18
N ARG A 147 -4.96 -2.04 13.83
CA ARG A 147 -6.40 -2.02 13.55
C ARG A 147 -6.76 -2.92 12.37
N VAL A 148 -5.98 -2.88 11.31
CA VAL A 148 -6.16 -3.75 10.13
C VAL A 148 -5.96 -5.21 10.49
N TYR A 149 -4.85 -5.55 11.15
CA TYR A 149 -4.58 -6.95 11.50
C TYR A 149 -5.56 -7.50 12.53
N GLN A 150 -6.05 -6.67 13.45
CA GLN A 150 -7.09 -7.04 14.39
C GLN A 150 -8.42 -7.31 13.67
N SER A 151 -8.81 -6.48 12.70
CA SER A 151 -10.05 -6.70 11.94
C SER A 151 -9.99 -7.99 11.10
N HIS A 152 -8.79 -8.40 10.66
CA HIS A 152 -8.55 -9.66 9.97
C HIS A 152 -8.43 -10.88 10.92
N GLY A 153 -8.58 -10.69 12.24
CA GLY A 153 -8.49 -11.77 13.21
C GLY A 153 -7.08 -12.35 13.37
N LYS A 154 -6.04 -11.60 13.00
CA LYS A 154 -4.66 -12.06 13.15
C LYS A 154 -4.26 -12.13 14.63
N LYS A 155 -3.68 -13.27 15.05
CA LYS A 155 -3.33 -13.55 16.45
C LYS A 155 -2.18 -12.69 16.97
N ASP A 156 -1.30 -12.25 16.08
CA ASP A 156 -0.14 -11.40 16.32
C ASP A 156 -0.47 -9.90 16.25
N ALA A 157 -1.72 -9.50 15.97
CA ALA A 157 -2.13 -8.10 15.94
C ALA A 157 -1.75 -7.35 17.24
N LYS A 158 -1.85 -8.02 18.40
CA LYS A 158 -1.45 -7.48 19.71
C LYS A 158 0.01 -7.02 19.77
N ASP A 159 0.90 -7.63 18.99
CA ASP A 159 2.33 -7.29 18.99
C ASP A 159 2.56 -5.94 18.31
N TYR A 160 1.75 -5.61 17.28
CA TYR A 160 1.73 -4.29 16.64
C TYR A 160 1.19 -3.22 17.60
N LYS A 161 0.16 -3.54 18.38
CA LYS A 161 -0.32 -2.64 19.44
C LYS A 161 0.78 -2.36 20.47
N ALA A 162 1.48 -3.40 20.93
CA ALA A 162 2.59 -3.25 21.87
C ALA A 162 3.77 -2.46 21.27
N ALA A 163 4.04 -2.61 19.97
CA ALA A 163 5.00 -1.75 19.27
C ALA A 163 4.56 -0.28 19.24
N ALA A 164 3.29 -0.01 18.89
CA ALA A 164 2.74 1.34 18.90
C ALA A 164 2.89 2.01 20.27
N ASP A 165 2.54 1.30 21.35
CA ASP A 165 2.63 1.82 22.72
C ASP A 165 4.10 2.13 23.12
N ARG A 166 5.06 1.27 22.72
CA ARG A 166 6.50 1.51 22.94
C ARG A 166 7.01 2.75 22.23
N TYR A 167 6.66 2.92 20.95
CA TYR A 167 7.04 4.10 20.18
C TYR A 167 6.38 5.37 20.70
N LYS A 168 5.11 5.30 21.09
CA LYS A 168 4.38 6.41 21.72
C LYS A 168 5.04 6.87 23.02
N SER A 169 5.52 5.94 23.84
CA SER A 169 6.23 6.28 25.08
C SER A 169 7.57 6.96 24.82
N LYS A 170 8.27 6.62 23.74
CA LYS A 170 9.51 7.30 23.33
C LYS A 170 9.23 8.68 22.74
N ALA A 171 8.11 8.83 22.04
CA ALA A 171 7.60 10.07 21.46
C ALA A 171 7.09 11.10 22.49
N GLY A 172 7.10 10.78 23.78
CA GLY A 172 6.71 11.67 24.87
C GLY A 172 7.85 12.01 25.84
N GLN A 173 9.06 11.51 25.58
CA GLN A 173 10.28 11.77 26.38
C GLN A 173 11.08 12.93 25.80
#